data_AF-A0AAW6Q7C3-F1
#
_entry.id   AF-A0AAW6Q7C3-F1
#
_cell.length_a   1.000
_cell.length_b   1.000
_cell.length_c   1.000
_cell.angle_alpha   90.00
_cell.angle_beta   90.00
_cell.angle_gamma   90.00
#
_symmetry.space_group_name_H-M   'P 1'
#
loop_
_entity.id
_entity.type
_entity.pdbx_description
1 polymer ?
#
loop_
_entity_poly.entity_id
_entity_poly.type
_entity_poly.pdbx_seq_one_letter_code
_entity_poly.pdbx_strand_id
1 'polypeptide(L)'
;MPSIWIQTGYCLAQSELSSEYQTETPVALMSYADSKEEFERRVSSGLQKQTYRFRAQLAPLPLSTFFERHGNTWLMQSARGLTENEVRLIHLGESEQKPLLSDTDYLLCHQIKPVTLLDRQFGRHPKRFAPDDIAKLLFPDVPIPADMMQKGWEQWSQPTFPAPECDEKTQEKDTALFGEPLPPLKCYAVLDANKYPFLQPERFSCRIENLFQGEFGEETQNVAPYLVEVIPYGENQRPGELMGLFSETHPVNTFNWADQSVIFIHSRYDFDTVLHHFRRFPLIKDENDNWFFFRFYDPKVLRDYLEIIRHSPEKLSKFFGYDKRIVHAFGSGIEDSFHYYQLKALPEETVPAKIMLAKWEMDGFKTQAWLETREYLMEYVLQEYPQFYSEENRHVLIKNLDEGFDKGYTYKLAILQYAVAKQSAVKNSIDFTALEEQVKKETAAPLEITAKFFSLLNLE
;
A
#
# COMPACT_ATOMS: atom_id res chain seq x y z
N MET A 1 30.04 28.65 -1.13
CA MET A 1 29.72 27.68 -2.18
C MET A 1 28.40 28.11 -2.76
N PRO A 2 28.26 28.15 -4.10
CA PRO A 2 27.00 28.53 -4.73
C PRO A 2 25.90 27.58 -4.27
N SER A 3 24.81 28.17 -3.80
CA SER A 3 23.62 27.42 -3.40
C SER A 3 22.63 27.42 -4.55
N ILE A 4 21.71 26.45 -4.55
CA ILE A 4 20.65 26.43 -5.55
C ILE A 4 19.59 27.42 -5.12
N TRP A 5 19.17 28.28 -6.05
CA TRP A 5 18.06 29.21 -5.86
C TRP A 5 16.89 28.78 -6.73
N ILE A 6 15.69 29.09 -6.25
CA ILE A 6 14.44 28.77 -6.93
C ILE A 6 13.54 30.00 -7.01
N GLN A 7 12.84 30.15 -8.13
CA GLN A 7 11.79 31.14 -8.31
C GLN A 7 10.58 30.52 -9.01
N THR A 8 9.40 30.68 -8.43
CA THR A 8 8.14 30.23 -9.03
C THR A 8 7.46 31.36 -9.79
N GLY A 9 6.73 31.00 -10.84
CA GLY A 9 6.02 31.94 -11.69
C GLY A 9 5.21 31.25 -12.76
N TYR A 10 4.83 32.00 -13.79
CA TYR A 10 4.06 31.51 -14.93
C TYR A 10 4.83 31.74 -16.22
N CYS A 11 4.76 30.78 -17.13
CA CYS A 11 5.30 30.88 -18.46
C CYS A 11 4.17 31.18 -19.45
N LEU A 12 4.34 32.20 -20.27
CA LEU A 12 3.45 32.56 -21.37
C LEU A 12 4.06 32.02 -22.68
N ALA A 13 3.41 31.05 -23.31
CA ALA A 13 3.76 30.62 -24.66
C ALA A 13 3.16 31.59 -25.68
N GLN A 14 3.95 32.02 -26.67
CA GLN A 14 3.43 32.72 -27.85
C GLN A 14 2.82 31.70 -28.81
N SER A 15 1.50 31.69 -28.96
CA SER A 15 0.85 31.02 -30.10
C SER A 15 1.08 31.85 -31.36
N GLU A 16 1.60 31.23 -32.43
CA GLU A 16 1.70 31.87 -33.76
C GLU A 16 0.35 32.02 -34.47
N LEU A 17 -0.73 31.43 -33.93
CA LEU A 17 -2.09 31.56 -34.46
C LEU A 17 -3.07 32.04 -33.39
N SER A 18 -3.67 33.20 -33.64
CA SER A 18 -4.78 33.86 -32.91
C SER A 18 -4.44 34.48 -31.55
N SER A 19 -4.85 35.73 -31.38
CA SER A 19 -4.54 36.63 -30.26
C SER A 19 -5.47 36.50 -29.05
N GLU A 20 -6.13 35.35 -28.83
CA GLU A 20 -7.21 35.27 -27.83
C GLU A 20 -7.07 34.23 -26.71
N TYR A 21 -6.05 33.37 -26.68
CA TYR A 21 -5.79 32.53 -25.50
C TYR A 21 -4.28 32.38 -25.23
N GLN A 22 -3.75 33.10 -24.24
CA GLN A 22 -2.46 32.82 -23.64
C GLN A 22 -2.67 31.82 -22.50
N THR A 23 -2.22 30.58 -22.67
CA THR A 23 -2.17 29.61 -21.56
C THR A 23 -1.02 29.97 -20.63
N GLU A 24 -1.36 30.40 -19.41
CA GLU A 24 -0.40 30.60 -18.31
C GLU A 24 -0.07 29.24 -17.69
N THR A 25 1.11 28.70 -17.99
CA THR A 25 1.55 27.44 -17.37
C THR A 25 2.38 27.75 -16.12
N PRO A 26 1.99 27.29 -14.93
CA PRO A 26 2.79 27.46 -13.72
C PRO A 26 4.13 26.73 -13.87
N VAL A 27 5.22 27.37 -13.47
CA VAL A 27 6.60 26.88 -13.63
C VAL A 27 7.48 27.27 -12.45
N ALA A 28 8.54 26.50 -12.20
CA ALA A 28 9.64 26.84 -11.32
C ALA A 28 10.95 26.93 -12.10
N LEU A 29 11.77 27.93 -11.80
CA LEU A 29 13.11 28.11 -12.36
C LEU A 29 14.15 27.82 -11.28
N MET A 30 15.21 27.09 -11.64
CA MET A 30 16.33 26.78 -10.76
C MET A 30 17.67 27.09 -11.43
N SER A 31 18.60 27.61 -10.63
CA SER A 31 19.99 27.87 -11.02
C SER A 31 20.86 27.93 -9.77
N TYR A 32 22.14 27.58 -9.90
CA TYR A 32 23.14 27.95 -8.91
C TYR A 32 23.36 29.47 -8.92
N ALA A 33 23.43 30.07 -7.73
CA ALA A 33 23.75 31.47 -7.52
C ALA A 33 24.28 31.73 -6.11
N ASP A 34 25.16 32.71 -5.97
CA ASP A 34 25.65 33.19 -4.68
C ASP A 34 24.79 34.32 -4.10
N SER A 35 24.00 35.00 -4.94
CA SER A 35 23.03 36.01 -4.51
C SER A 35 21.74 36.03 -5.35
N LYS A 36 20.71 36.72 -4.84
CA LYS A 36 19.45 36.95 -5.53
C LYS A 36 19.68 37.66 -6.87
N GLU A 37 20.50 38.70 -6.89
CA GLU A 37 20.80 39.52 -8.07
C GLU A 37 21.52 38.69 -9.14
N GLU A 38 22.40 37.79 -8.72
CA GLU A 38 23.08 36.86 -9.63
C GLU A 38 22.10 35.86 -10.25
N PHE A 39 21.19 35.31 -9.44
CA PHE A 39 20.14 34.41 -9.92
C PHE A 39 19.25 35.10 -10.97
N GLU A 40 18.74 36.31 -10.67
CA GLU A 40 17.88 37.06 -11.58
C GLU A 40 18.59 37.40 -12.90
N ARG A 41 19.88 37.74 -12.86
CA ARG A 41 20.70 37.97 -14.05
C ARG A 41 20.84 36.69 -14.89
N ARG A 42 21.11 35.53 -14.25
CA ARG A 42 21.25 34.24 -14.92
C ARG A 42 19.95 33.80 -15.57
N VAL A 43 18.84 33.87 -14.85
CA VAL A 43 17.50 33.58 -15.37
C VAL A 43 17.17 34.46 -16.58
N SER A 44 17.43 35.77 -16.48
CA SER A 44 17.18 36.71 -17.58
C SER A 44 18.02 36.36 -18.83
N SER A 45 19.28 35.98 -18.65
CA SER A 45 20.17 35.59 -19.76
C SER A 45 19.85 34.21 -20.35
N GLY A 46 19.38 33.26 -19.53
CA GLY A 46 19.00 31.91 -19.95
C GLY A 46 17.68 31.89 -20.71
N LEU A 47 16.69 32.67 -20.26
CA LEU A 47 15.39 32.79 -20.91
C LEU A 47 15.44 33.60 -22.21
N GLN A 48 16.39 34.52 -22.40
CA GLN A 48 16.57 35.21 -23.68
C GLN A 48 16.93 34.28 -24.86
N LYS A 49 17.40 33.06 -24.58
CA LYS A 49 17.68 32.04 -25.60
C LYS A 49 16.48 31.15 -25.95
N GLN A 50 15.36 31.29 -25.24
CA GLN A 50 14.16 30.49 -25.43
C GLN A 50 12.93 31.41 -25.66
N THR A 51 11.94 30.96 -26.43
CA THR A 51 10.79 31.77 -26.88
C THR A 51 9.72 31.98 -25.80
N TYR A 52 10.11 32.07 -24.53
CA TYR A 52 9.22 32.08 -23.37
C TYR A 52 9.24 33.42 -22.64
N ARG A 53 8.06 33.94 -22.25
CA ARG A 53 7.96 35.05 -21.29
C ARG A 53 7.63 34.52 -19.91
N PHE A 54 8.55 34.70 -18.96
CA PHE A 54 8.36 34.31 -17.56
C PHE A 54 7.84 35.48 -16.72
N ARG A 55 6.77 35.24 -15.97
CA ARG A 55 6.21 36.17 -14.98
C ARG A 55 6.42 35.60 -13.59
N ALA A 56 7.32 36.21 -12.82
CA ALA A 56 7.58 35.82 -11.44
C ALA A 56 6.34 36.01 -10.55
N GLN A 57 6.02 35.02 -9.72
CA GLN A 57 4.99 35.11 -8.68
C GLN A 57 5.60 35.52 -7.33
N LEU A 58 6.81 35.03 -7.04
CA LEU A 58 7.55 35.30 -5.82
C LEU A 58 8.99 35.75 -6.12
N ALA A 59 9.64 36.37 -5.14
CA ALA A 59 11.07 36.65 -5.22
C ALA A 59 11.87 35.34 -5.20
N PRO A 60 13.04 35.27 -5.85
CA PRO A 60 13.93 34.14 -5.74
C PRO A 60 14.35 33.91 -4.30
N LEU A 61 14.39 32.65 -3.90
CA LEU A 61 14.84 32.21 -2.57
C LEU A 61 15.88 31.11 -2.70
N PRO A 62 16.79 30.96 -1.72
CA PRO A 62 17.57 29.74 -1.58
C PRO A 62 16.64 28.53 -1.49
N LEU A 63 17.01 27.43 -2.15
CA LEU A 63 16.19 26.23 -2.29
C LEU A 63 15.82 25.63 -0.94
N SER A 64 16.74 25.64 0.04
CA SER A 64 16.48 25.23 1.43
C SER A 64 15.38 26.04 2.09
N THR A 65 15.47 27.38 2.02
CA THR A 65 14.48 28.31 2.57
C THR A 65 13.12 28.15 1.90
N PHE A 66 13.09 27.84 0.61
CA PHE A 66 11.85 27.56 -0.11
C PHE A 66 11.15 26.30 0.43
N PHE A 67 11.88 25.22 0.73
CA PHE A 67 11.28 24.01 1.30
C PHE A 67 10.75 24.21 2.71
N GLU A 68 11.48 24.91 3.56
CA GLU A 68 11.03 25.25 4.91
C GLU A 68 9.68 25.98 4.90
N ARG A 69 9.44 26.82 3.87
CA ARG A 69 8.24 27.65 3.76
C ARG A 69 7.09 27.03 2.97
N HIS A 70 7.40 26.17 2.00
CA HIS A 70 6.41 25.75 0.99
C HIS A 70 6.29 24.23 0.79
N GLY A 71 7.13 23.40 1.42
CA GLY A 71 6.93 21.94 1.53
C GLY A 71 7.04 21.09 0.25
N ASN A 72 7.33 21.68 -0.92
CA ASN A 72 7.42 20.98 -2.21
C ASN A 72 8.79 20.31 -2.45
N THR A 73 9.15 19.33 -1.62
CA THR A 73 10.50 18.71 -1.62
C THR A 73 10.86 17.94 -2.90
N TRP A 74 9.89 17.54 -3.73
CA TRP A 74 10.14 16.86 -5.01
C TRP A 74 11.00 17.70 -5.97
N LEU A 75 10.92 19.04 -5.86
CA LEU A 75 11.74 19.98 -6.63
C LEU A 75 13.25 19.82 -6.37
N MET A 76 13.68 19.17 -5.27
CA MET A 76 15.08 18.77 -5.07
C MET A 76 15.61 17.83 -6.16
N GLN A 77 14.74 17.01 -6.73
CA GLN A 77 15.14 16.03 -7.73
C GLN A 77 15.41 16.72 -9.06
N SER A 78 14.61 17.74 -9.38
CA SER A 78 14.86 18.61 -10.54
C SER A 78 16.18 19.39 -10.42
N ALA A 79 16.68 19.59 -9.20
CA ALA A 79 18.01 20.14 -8.95
C ALA A 79 19.16 19.13 -9.14
N ARG A 80 18.90 17.81 -9.19
CA ARG A 80 19.95 16.81 -9.46
C ARG A 80 20.46 16.94 -10.90
N GLY A 81 21.78 16.92 -11.07
CA GLY A 81 22.43 17.09 -12.37
C GLY A 81 22.30 18.50 -12.97
N LEU A 82 21.89 19.49 -12.18
CA LEU A 82 21.98 20.90 -12.58
C LEU A 82 23.45 21.29 -12.63
N THR A 83 23.90 21.84 -13.75
CA THR A 83 25.29 22.34 -13.88
C THR A 83 25.39 23.79 -13.41
N GLU A 84 26.59 24.25 -13.02
CA GLU A 84 26.77 25.58 -12.43
C GLU A 84 26.28 26.73 -13.31
N ASN A 85 26.18 26.58 -14.64
CA ASN A 85 25.78 27.64 -15.58
C ASN A 85 24.42 27.40 -16.26
N GLU A 86 23.65 26.42 -15.81
CA GLU A 86 22.35 26.06 -16.37
C GLU A 86 21.21 26.73 -15.60
N VAL A 87 20.20 27.21 -16.35
CA VAL A 87 18.89 27.59 -15.80
C VAL A 87 17.90 26.52 -16.23
N ARG A 88 17.32 25.82 -15.27
CA ARG A 88 16.35 24.75 -15.52
C ARG A 88 14.94 25.25 -15.30
N LEU A 89 14.06 24.99 -16.27
CA LEU A 89 12.64 25.27 -16.21
C LEU A 89 11.88 23.99 -15.92
N ILE A 90 11.03 24.03 -14.90
CA ILE A 90 10.23 22.91 -14.42
C ILE A 90 8.77 23.31 -14.54
N HIS A 91 7.98 22.56 -15.30
CA HIS A 91 6.54 22.79 -15.36
C HIS A 91 5.87 22.29 -14.08
N LEU A 92 5.19 23.21 -13.38
CA LEU A 92 4.38 22.92 -12.19
C LEU A 92 2.93 22.59 -12.61
N GLY A 93 2.76 21.75 -13.62
CA GLY A 93 1.44 21.18 -13.95
C GLY A 93 1.04 20.14 -12.91
N GLU A 94 -0.11 19.49 -13.08
CA GLU A 94 -0.53 18.26 -12.37
C GLU A 94 0.50 17.13 -12.60
N SER A 95 1.71 17.32 -12.08
CA SER A 95 2.78 16.33 -12.11
C SER A 95 2.35 15.29 -11.12
N GLU A 96 1.99 14.12 -11.66
CA GLU A 96 1.90 12.86 -10.92
C GLU A 96 2.92 12.88 -9.80
N GLN A 97 2.43 12.95 -8.56
CA GLN A 97 3.24 12.79 -7.37
C GLN A 97 3.67 11.33 -7.26
N LYS A 98 4.29 10.76 -8.30
CA LYS A 98 4.94 9.47 -8.18
C LYS A 98 6.23 9.74 -7.39
N PRO A 99 6.35 9.31 -6.12
CA PRO A 99 7.63 9.35 -5.46
C PRO A 99 8.67 8.62 -6.32
N LEU A 100 9.96 8.90 -6.10
CA LEU A 100 11.00 8.04 -6.64
C LEU A 100 10.77 6.63 -6.08
N LEU A 101 10.14 5.78 -6.88
CA LEU A 101 10.19 4.35 -6.65
C LEU A 101 11.64 3.96 -6.90
N SER A 102 12.34 3.58 -5.84
CA SER A 102 13.64 2.94 -5.93
C SER A 102 13.50 1.62 -6.68
N ASP A 103 14.45 1.24 -7.52
CA ASP A 103 14.48 -0.12 -8.07
C ASP A 103 14.67 -1.18 -6.95
N THR A 104 15.13 -0.74 -5.78
CA THR A 104 15.29 -1.60 -4.60
C THR A 104 13.95 -1.86 -3.95
N ASP A 105 13.63 -3.13 -3.79
CA ASP A 105 12.57 -3.60 -2.90
C ASP A 105 13.07 -3.62 -1.45
N TYR A 106 12.48 -2.78 -0.59
CA TYR A 106 12.87 -2.62 0.80
C TYR A 106 12.08 -3.52 1.78
N LEU A 107 11.13 -4.33 1.29
CA LEU A 107 10.40 -5.26 2.14
C LEU A 107 11.06 -6.65 2.11
N LEU A 108 11.23 -7.23 3.30
CA LEU A 108 11.53 -8.64 3.50
C LEU A 108 10.21 -9.33 3.86
N CYS A 109 9.79 -10.33 3.09
CA CYS A 109 8.57 -11.07 3.36
C CYS A 109 8.91 -12.53 3.69
N HIS A 110 8.78 -12.91 4.95
CA HIS A 110 8.78 -14.29 5.36
C HIS A 110 7.36 -14.86 5.24
N GLN A 111 7.21 -15.96 4.51
CA GLN A 111 5.90 -16.56 4.22
C GLN A 111 5.84 -17.99 4.74
N ILE A 112 4.79 -18.29 5.50
CA ILE A 112 4.41 -19.65 5.91
C ILE A 112 3.23 -20.07 5.03
N LYS A 113 3.45 -21.05 4.15
CA LYS A 113 2.43 -21.58 3.24
C LYS A 113 2.68 -23.07 2.94
N PRO A 114 1.67 -23.96 3.03
CA PRO A 114 0.32 -23.68 3.52
C PRO A 114 0.29 -23.54 5.05
N VAL A 115 -0.61 -22.70 5.58
CA VAL A 115 -0.91 -22.64 7.00
C VAL A 115 -1.75 -23.84 7.38
N THR A 116 -1.25 -24.67 8.31
CA THR A 116 -2.00 -25.79 8.86
C THR A 116 -2.90 -25.28 9.99
N LEU A 117 -4.16 -24.99 9.68
CA LEU A 117 -5.12 -24.48 10.66
C LEU A 117 -5.31 -25.45 11.83
N LEU A 118 -5.57 -24.89 13.00
CA LEU A 118 -5.90 -25.66 14.19
C LEU A 118 -7.31 -26.21 14.07
N ASP A 119 -7.45 -27.50 14.37
CA ASP A 119 -8.74 -28.15 14.52
C ASP A 119 -9.39 -27.73 15.87
N ARG A 120 -10.37 -28.50 16.34
CA ARG A 120 -11.02 -28.24 17.64
C ARG A 120 -10.10 -28.49 18.84
N GLN A 121 -8.92 -29.06 18.62
CA GLN A 121 -7.93 -29.39 19.64
C GLN A 121 -8.51 -30.27 20.76
N PHE A 122 -9.36 -31.25 20.39
CA PHE A 122 -9.93 -32.19 21.37
C PHE A 122 -8.85 -33.10 21.92
N GLY A 123 -8.83 -33.27 23.25
CA GLY A 123 -7.85 -34.14 23.90
C GLY A 123 -6.45 -33.54 23.96
N ARG A 124 -6.29 -32.23 23.75
CA ARG A 124 -5.04 -31.50 23.94
C ARG A 124 -5.12 -30.54 25.13
N HIS A 125 -4.10 -30.50 25.98
CA HIS A 125 -3.99 -29.48 27.03
C HIS A 125 -2.54 -29.05 27.29
N PRO A 126 -2.23 -27.73 27.30
CA PRO A 126 -3.12 -26.62 26.96
C PRO A 126 -3.38 -26.55 25.43
N LYS A 127 -4.45 -25.85 25.04
CA LYS A 127 -4.75 -25.57 23.64
C LYS A 127 -3.67 -24.66 23.05
N ARG A 128 -3.28 -24.87 21.80
CA ARG A 128 -2.45 -23.95 21.03
C ARG A 128 -3.22 -22.69 20.69
N PHE A 129 -2.53 -21.56 20.78
CA PHE A 129 -2.98 -20.28 20.24
C PHE A 129 -2.91 -20.24 18.71
N ALA A 130 -1.79 -20.70 18.14
CA ALA A 130 -1.51 -20.72 16.71
C ALA A 130 -0.75 -22.02 16.34
N PRO A 131 -0.66 -22.38 15.05
CA PRO A 131 0.30 -23.37 14.55
C PRO A 131 1.71 -23.08 15.05
N ASP A 132 2.51 -24.12 15.31
CA ASP A 132 3.76 -23.97 16.07
C ASP A 132 4.79 -23.04 15.39
N ASP A 133 4.85 -23.04 14.06
CA ASP A 133 5.69 -22.14 13.26
C ASP A 133 5.27 -20.68 13.41
N ILE A 134 3.97 -20.38 13.27
CA ILE A 134 3.42 -19.04 13.47
C ILE A 134 3.53 -18.62 14.93
N ALA A 135 3.27 -19.52 15.87
CA ALA A 135 3.40 -19.24 17.30
C ALA A 135 4.85 -18.87 17.65
N LYS A 136 5.83 -19.60 17.12
CA LYS A 136 7.25 -19.30 17.35
C LYS A 136 7.68 -18.01 16.66
N LEU A 137 7.12 -17.71 15.49
CA LEU A 137 7.35 -16.46 14.77
C LEU A 137 6.80 -15.25 15.53
N LEU A 138 5.56 -15.32 16.02
CA LEU A 138 4.89 -14.22 16.74
C LEU A 138 5.33 -14.09 18.21
N PHE A 139 5.79 -15.17 18.83
CA PHE A 139 6.18 -15.18 20.23
C PHE A 139 7.52 -15.90 20.42
N PRO A 140 8.64 -15.32 19.93
CA PRO A 140 9.94 -16.00 19.92
C PRO A 140 10.42 -16.38 21.33
N ASP A 141 10.08 -15.57 22.34
CA ASP A 141 10.48 -15.78 23.74
C ASP A 141 9.48 -16.63 24.54
N VAL A 142 8.33 -16.97 23.96
CA VAL A 142 7.30 -17.79 24.63
C VAL A 142 7.50 -19.26 24.24
N PRO A 143 7.75 -20.16 25.19
CA PRO A 143 7.86 -21.58 24.89
C PRO A 143 6.50 -22.11 24.41
N ILE A 144 6.52 -22.93 23.36
CA ILE A 144 5.33 -23.67 22.96
C ILE A 144 5.03 -24.67 24.08
N PRO A 145 3.78 -24.78 24.56
CA PRO A 145 3.47 -25.72 25.62
C PRO A 145 3.41 -27.15 25.09
N ALA A 146 4.04 -28.08 25.83
CA ALA A 146 3.90 -29.51 25.60
C ALA A 146 2.42 -29.93 25.74
N ASP A 147 2.00 -30.92 24.95
CA ASP A 147 0.67 -31.51 25.09
C ASP A 147 0.65 -32.49 26.26
N MET A 148 0.16 -32.05 27.42
CA MET A 148 0.10 -32.84 28.66
C MET A 148 -0.82 -34.06 28.56
N MET A 149 -1.63 -34.15 27.51
CA MET A 149 -2.50 -35.30 27.26
C MET A 149 -1.78 -36.42 26.50
N GLN A 150 -0.59 -36.14 25.93
CA GLN A 150 0.23 -37.14 25.25
C GLN A 150 1.11 -37.91 26.23
N LYS A 151 1.27 -39.21 25.97
CA LYS A 151 2.17 -40.06 26.77
C LYS A 151 3.62 -39.64 26.54
N GLY A 152 4.36 -39.37 27.62
CA GLY A 152 5.76 -38.96 27.55
C GLY A 152 5.95 -37.47 27.25
N TRP A 153 4.93 -36.64 27.48
CA TRP A 153 4.99 -35.19 27.35
C TRP A 153 6.12 -34.56 28.18
N GLU A 154 6.57 -35.23 29.26
CA GLU A 154 7.69 -34.78 30.09
C GLU A 154 9.03 -34.76 29.32
N GLN A 155 9.14 -35.54 28.24
CA GLN A 155 10.32 -35.62 27.37
C GLN A 155 10.19 -34.73 26.12
N TRP A 156 9.11 -33.93 26.04
CA TRP A 156 8.85 -33.08 24.89
C TRP A 156 9.91 -31.97 24.78
N SER A 157 10.35 -31.71 23.55
CA SER A 157 11.31 -30.66 23.22
C SER A 157 10.66 -29.60 22.33
N GLN A 158 11.16 -28.36 22.46
CA GLN A 158 10.70 -27.25 21.63
C GLN A 158 11.02 -27.54 20.15
N PRO A 159 10.03 -27.46 19.24
CA PRO A 159 10.32 -27.50 17.82
C PRO A 159 11.11 -26.26 17.41
N THR A 160 11.98 -26.43 16.43
CA THR A 160 12.78 -25.34 15.86
C THR A 160 12.24 -25.02 14.47
N PHE A 161 12.04 -23.73 14.19
CA PHE A 161 11.62 -23.22 12.90
C PHE A 161 12.69 -22.28 12.34
N PRO A 162 12.80 -22.15 11.01
CA PRO A 162 13.66 -21.14 10.40
C PRO A 162 13.28 -19.75 10.92
N ALA A 163 14.26 -18.99 11.39
CA ALA A 163 14.05 -17.57 11.71
C ALA A 163 13.78 -16.78 10.42
N PRO A 164 12.97 -15.70 10.49
CA PRO A 164 12.78 -14.83 9.35
C PRO A 164 14.10 -14.13 8.99
N GLU A 165 14.29 -13.88 7.69
CA GLU A 165 15.45 -13.13 7.21
C GLU A 165 15.44 -11.72 7.81
N CYS A 166 16.60 -11.26 8.26
CA CYS A 166 16.76 -9.92 8.83
C CYS A 166 17.92 -9.22 8.14
N ASP A 167 17.73 -7.93 7.88
CA ASP A 167 18.76 -7.05 7.33
C ASP A 167 19.74 -6.61 8.44
N GLU A 168 21.04 -6.84 8.23
CA GLU A 168 22.09 -6.58 9.22
C GLU A 168 22.11 -5.11 9.67
N LYS A 169 22.01 -4.16 8.72
CA LYS A 169 21.99 -2.71 9.04
C LYS A 169 20.77 -2.31 9.86
N THR A 170 19.64 -2.97 9.61
CA THR A 170 18.42 -2.77 10.39
C THR A 170 18.58 -3.29 11.81
N GLN A 171 19.28 -4.42 11.99
CA GLN A 171 19.63 -4.93 13.31
C GLN A 171 20.61 -4.01 14.05
N GLU A 172 21.62 -3.50 13.37
CA GLU A 172 22.55 -2.49 13.91
C GLU A 172 21.80 -1.24 14.40
N LYS A 173 20.79 -0.79 13.64
CA LYS A 173 19.92 0.32 14.04
C LYS A 173 19.08 -0.01 15.28
N ASP A 174 18.53 -1.23 15.38
CA ASP A 174 17.82 -1.68 16.58
C ASP A 174 18.78 -1.65 17.80
N THR A 175 19.99 -2.18 17.68
CA THR A 175 20.99 -2.15 18.75
C THR A 175 21.41 -0.72 19.12
N ALA A 176 21.58 0.16 18.13
CA ALA A 176 21.93 1.56 18.38
C ALA A 176 20.82 2.33 19.13
N LEU A 177 19.55 2.03 18.87
CA LEU A 177 18.41 2.71 19.49
C LEU A 177 18.04 2.13 20.86
N PHE A 178 18.12 0.81 21.03
CA PHE A 178 17.61 0.14 22.22
C PHE A 178 18.71 -0.40 23.15
N GLY A 179 19.97 -0.46 22.70
CA GLY A 179 21.09 -1.04 23.43
C GLY A 179 21.06 -2.56 23.48
N GLU A 180 22.02 -3.14 24.21
CA GLU A 180 22.10 -4.58 24.47
C GLU A 180 21.91 -4.91 25.96
N PRO A 181 21.12 -5.93 26.32
CA PRO A 181 20.29 -6.75 25.42
C PRO A 181 19.08 -5.96 24.88
N LEU A 182 18.63 -6.31 23.67
CA LEU A 182 17.44 -5.69 23.09
C LEU A 182 16.20 -5.94 23.98
N PRO A 183 15.31 -4.95 24.12
CA PRO A 183 14.01 -5.16 24.78
C PRO A 183 13.23 -6.29 24.10
N PRO A 184 12.46 -7.09 24.86
CA PRO A 184 11.66 -8.18 24.30
C PRO A 184 10.76 -7.72 23.16
N LEU A 185 10.59 -8.58 22.16
CA LEU A 185 9.70 -8.29 21.05
C LEU A 185 8.26 -8.55 21.48
N LYS A 186 7.43 -7.51 21.54
CA LYS A 186 6.01 -7.63 21.91
C LYS A 186 5.15 -7.80 20.68
N CYS A 187 4.05 -8.54 20.84
CA CYS A 187 3.06 -8.77 19.81
C CYS A 187 1.78 -8.00 20.14
N TYR A 188 1.37 -7.14 19.20
CA TYR A 188 0.09 -6.45 19.21
C TYR A 188 -0.73 -6.89 18.00
N ALA A 189 -2.03 -6.68 18.05
CA ALA A 189 -2.91 -6.88 16.90
C ALA A 189 -3.78 -5.65 16.69
N VAL A 190 -4.10 -5.33 15.43
CA VAL A 190 -5.21 -4.42 15.13
C VAL A 190 -6.40 -5.26 14.70
N LEU A 191 -7.44 -5.26 15.53
CA LEU A 191 -8.69 -6.01 15.35
C LEU A 191 -9.74 -5.14 14.66
N ASP A 192 -10.33 -5.63 13.59
CA ASP A 192 -11.47 -5.01 12.91
C ASP A 192 -12.79 -5.39 13.61
N ALA A 193 -13.35 -4.50 14.43
CA ALA A 193 -14.61 -4.76 15.13
C ALA A 193 -15.78 -4.96 14.16
N ASN A 194 -15.72 -4.41 12.94
CA ASN A 194 -16.78 -4.61 11.94
C ASN A 194 -16.88 -6.08 11.50
N LYS A 195 -15.80 -6.86 11.64
CA LYS A 195 -15.78 -8.30 11.37
C LYS A 195 -16.08 -9.15 12.60
N TYR A 196 -16.29 -8.52 13.76
CA TYR A 196 -16.56 -9.21 15.02
C TYR A 196 -17.78 -8.58 15.72
N PRO A 197 -19.00 -9.01 15.33
CA PRO A 197 -20.23 -8.56 15.96
C PRO A 197 -20.20 -8.78 17.48
N PHE A 198 -20.65 -7.77 18.23
CA PHE A 198 -20.70 -7.81 19.69
C PHE A 198 -19.33 -7.86 20.40
N LEU A 199 -18.30 -7.23 19.81
CA LEU A 199 -17.06 -6.93 20.53
C LEU A 199 -17.37 -6.24 21.86
N GLN A 200 -16.81 -6.78 22.95
CA GLN A 200 -16.92 -6.22 24.30
C GLN A 200 -15.50 -6.02 24.84
N PRO A 201 -14.85 -4.89 24.50
CA PRO A 201 -13.47 -4.61 24.91
C PRO A 201 -13.28 -4.70 26.42
N GLU A 202 -14.31 -4.40 27.21
CA GLU A 202 -14.29 -4.42 28.68
C GLU A 202 -14.13 -5.83 29.26
N ARG A 203 -14.35 -6.88 28.46
CA ARG A 203 -14.16 -8.28 28.86
C ARG A 203 -12.74 -8.80 28.62
N PHE A 204 -11.90 -8.03 27.92
CA PHE A 204 -10.52 -8.43 27.68
C PHE A 204 -9.72 -8.25 28.97
N SER A 205 -8.90 -9.24 29.32
CA SER A 205 -7.95 -9.13 30.43
C SER A 205 -6.65 -8.46 29.98
N CYS A 206 -6.32 -8.53 28.69
CA CYS A 206 -5.28 -7.73 28.06
C CYS A 206 -5.76 -6.31 27.73
N ARG A 207 -4.81 -5.40 27.44
CA ARG A 207 -5.14 -4.03 27.04
C ARG A 207 -5.71 -3.99 25.61
N ILE A 208 -6.82 -3.27 25.45
CA ILE A 208 -7.49 -3.04 24.18
C ILE A 208 -7.97 -1.59 24.10
N GLU A 209 -7.70 -0.91 22.97
CA GLU A 209 -8.12 0.49 22.76
C GLU A 209 -8.50 0.78 21.31
N ASN A 210 -9.52 1.62 21.15
CA ASN A 210 -9.97 2.11 19.84
C ASN A 210 -8.92 3.04 19.22
N LEU A 211 -8.65 2.87 17.92
CA LEU A 211 -7.78 3.78 17.18
C LEU A 211 -8.49 5.10 16.82
N PHE A 212 -9.81 5.13 16.77
CA PHE A 212 -10.58 6.36 16.70
C PHE A 212 -10.68 7.02 18.08
N GLN A 213 -10.83 8.35 18.08
CA GLN A 213 -10.83 9.16 19.30
C GLN A 213 -12.06 10.06 19.37
N GLY A 214 -12.43 10.47 20.59
CA GLY A 214 -13.55 11.38 20.84
C GLY A 214 -14.91 10.76 20.49
N GLU A 215 -15.89 11.63 20.26
CA GLU A 215 -17.28 11.26 19.93
C GLU A 215 -17.35 10.27 18.75
N PHE A 216 -16.54 10.51 17.70
CA PHE A 216 -16.47 9.61 16.55
C PHE A 216 -16.06 8.18 16.95
N GLY A 217 -15.09 8.03 17.87
CA GLY A 217 -14.67 6.71 18.34
C GLY A 217 -15.74 6.00 19.19
N GLU A 218 -16.49 6.75 19.98
CA GLU A 218 -17.59 6.22 20.80
C GLU A 218 -18.77 5.75 19.93
N GLU A 219 -19.16 6.56 18.94
CA GLU A 219 -20.25 6.24 18.00
C GLU A 219 -19.90 5.04 17.10
N THR A 220 -18.62 4.88 16.75
CA THR A 220 -18.15 3.83 15.83
C THR A 220 -17.57 2.60 16.53
N GLN A 221 -17.67 2.49 17.85
CA GLN A 221 -17.06 1.41 18.65
C GLN A 221 -17.32 -0.02 18.12
N ASN A 222 -18.49 -0.26 17.50
CA ASN A 222 -18.84 -1.59 16.98
C ASN A 222 -18.22 -1.92 15.61
N VAL A 223 -17.63 -0.93 14.94
CA VAL A 223 -17.07 -1.06 13.58
C VAL A 223 -15.64 -0.49 13.47
N ALA A 224 -15.11 0.02 14.57
CA ALA A 224 -13.81 0.66 14.62
C ALA A 224 -12.66 -0.37 14.70
N PRO A 225 -11.45 0.01 14.26
CA PRO A 225 -10.25 -0.77 14.51
C PRO A 225 -9.76 -0.58 15.95
N TYR A 226 -9.39 -1.67 16.62
CA TYR A 226 -8.86 -1.68 17.98
C TYR A 226 -7.44 -2.21 18.02
N LEU A 227 -6.52 -1.52 18.70
CA LEU A 227 -5.24 -2.11 19.08
C LEU A 227 -5.45 -3.02 20.29
N VAL A 228 -4.90 -4.23 20.23
CA VAL A 228 -4.98 -5.25 21.28
C VAL A 228 -3.58 -5.74 21.62
N GLU A 229 -3.25 -5.85 22.90
CA GLU A 229 -2.05 -6.56 23.35
C GLU A 229 -2.29 -8.07 23.25
N VAL A 230 -1.44 -8.78 22.51
CA VAL A 230 -1.64 -10.22 22.27
C VAL A 230 -0.89 -11.02 23.32
N ILE A 231 -1.65 -11.65 24.21
CA ILE A 231 -1.14 -12.56 25.22
C ILE A 231 -1.60 -13.98 24.84
N PRO A 232 -0.74 -14.83 24.24
CA PRO A 232 -1.17 -16.13 23.71
C PRO A 232 -1.64 -17.08 24.82
N TYR A 233 -0.99 -16.99 25.98
CA TYR A 233 -1.30 -17.77 27.18
C TYR A 233 -1.35 -16.82 28.37
N GLY A 234 -2.55 -16.58 28.90
CA GLY A 234 -2.75 -15.74 30.08
C GLY A 234 -2.32 -16.43 31.38
N GLU A 235 -2.66 -15.83 32.52
CA GLU A 235 -2.41 -16.43 33.82
C GLU A 235 -2.93 -17.88 33.89
N ASN A 236 -2.13 -18.79 34.47
CA ASN A 236 -2.41 -20.23 34.55
C ASN A 236 -2.59 -20.94 33.19
N GLN A 237 -1.92 -20.46 32.13
CA GLN A 237 -1.99 -21.04 30.78
C GLN A 237 -3.41 -21.08 30.19
N ARG A 238 -4.29 -20.17 30.63
CA ARG A 238 -5.62 -20.03 30.03
C ARG A 238 -5.48 -19.50 28.60
N PRO A 239 -6.37 -19.94 27.68
CA PRO A 239 -6.46 -19.36 26.35
C PRO A 239 -6.53 -17.83 26.39
N GLY A 240 -5.68 -17.17 25.60
CA GLY A 240 -5.78 -15.72 25.39
C GLY A 240 -7.09 -15.31 24.70
N GLU A 241 -7.41 -14.02 24.76
CA GLU A 241 -8.66 -13.45 24.26
C GLU A 241 -8.85 -13.65 22.77
N LEU A 242 -7.74 -13.66 22.02
CA LEU A 242 -7.72 -13.84 20.57
C LEU A 242 -7.58 -15.32 20.14
N MET A 243 -7.89 -16.26 21.04
CA MET A 243 -7.89 -17.69 20.71
C MET A 243 -8.90 -17.98 19.59
N GLY A 244 -8.49 -18.78 18.60
CA GLY A 244 -9.31 -19.15 17.44
C GLY A 244 -8.93 -18.45 16.14
N LEU A 245 -8.12 -17.38 16.19
CA LEU A 245 -7.65 -16.67 14.98
C LEU A 245 -6.98 -17.58 13.95
N PHE A 246 -6.39 -18.69 14.37
CA PHE A 246 -5.73 -19.66 13.50
C PHE A 246 -6.47 -21.01 13.44
N SER A 247 -7.76 -21.02 13.74
CA SER A 247 -8.61 -22.21 13.71
C SER A 247 -9.52 -22.21 12.49
N GLU A 248 -9.94 -23.42 12.09
CA GLU A 248 -11.01 -23.60 11.12
C GLU A 248 -12.32 -22.97 11.61
N THR A 249 -13.18 -22.56 10.67
CA THR A 249 -14.46 -21.93 10.97
C THR A 249 -15.35 -22.86 11.79
N HIS A 250 -15.75 -22.41 12.98
CA HIS A 250 -16.64 -23.19 13.84
C HIS A 250 -17.59 -22.32 14.67
N PRO A 251 -18.87 -22.72 14.85
CA PRO A 251 -19.85 -21.94 15.62
C PRO A 251 -19.51 -21.67 17.10
N VAL A 252 -18.53 -22.39 17.66
CA VAL A 252 -18.12 -22.24 19.07
C VAL A 252 -16.86 -21.39 19.23
N ASN A 253 -16.19 -21.08 18.12
CA ASN A 253 -15.00 -20.25 18.14
C ASN A 253 -15.44 -18.80 18.04
N THR A 254 -14.89 -17.98 18.93
CA THR A 254 -15.07 -16.54 18.90
C THR A 254 -14.42 -15.91 17.66
N PHE A 255 -13.26 -16.44 17.27
CA PHE A 255 -12.47 -16.00 16.13
C PHE A 255 -12.20 -17.19 15.20
N ASN A 256 -12.11 -16.92 13.89
CA ASN A 256 -11.74 -17.93 12.90
C ASN A 256 -10.76 -17.33 11.90
N TRP A 257 -9.95 -18.19 11.29
CA TRP A 257 -8.99 -17.78 10.28
C TRP A 257 -9.65 -17.15 9.05
N ALA A 258 -10.78 -17.71 8.60
CA ALA A 258 -11.51 -17.25 7.43
C ALA A 258 -12.03 -15.80 7.57
N ASP A 259 -12.20 -15.31 8.79
CA ASP A 259 -12.72 -13.96 9.03
C ASP A 259 -11.68 -12.88 8.68
N GLN A 260 -10.38 -13.21 8.73
CA GLN A 260 -9.29 -12.27 8.45
C GLN A 260 -9.46 -10.96 9.24
N SER A 261 -9.75 -11.10 10.53
CA SER A 261 -10.19 -9.99 11.41
C SER A 261 -9.06 -9.19 12.02
N VAL A 262 -7.81 -9.64 11.89
CA VAL A 262 -6.66 -8.99 12.52
C VAL A 262 -5.45 -8.90 11.61
N ILE A 263 -4.67 -7.85 11.81
CA ILE A 263 -3.24 -7.83 11.50
C ILE A 263 -2.44 -7.87 12.79
N PHE A 264 -1.24 -8.43 12.75
CA PHE A 264 -0.28 -8.47 13.85
C PHE A 264 0.81 -7.41 13.64
N ILE A 265 1.32 -6.89 14.74
CA ILE A 265 2.41 -5.91 14.79
C ILE A 265 3.41 -6.38 15.82
N HIS A 266 4.67 -6.48 15.41
CA HIS A 266 5.79 -6.60 16.32
C HIS A 266 6.41 -5.26 16.61
N SER A 267 6.63 -4.99 17.89
CA SER A 267 7.28 -3.77 18.35
C SER A 267 8.08 -4.02 19.63
N ARG A 268 9.16 -3.28 19.81
CA ARG A 268 9.91 -3.21 21.08
C ARG A 268 9.37 -2.14 22.03
N TYR A 269 8.41 -1.33 21.57
CA TYR A 269 7.77 -0.29 22.37
C TYR A 269 6.58 -0.81 23.17
N ASP A 270 6.16 0.00 24.13
CA ASP A 270 4.93 -0.19 24.89
C ASP A 270 3.67 0.07 24.04
N PHE A 271 2.52 -0.33 24.61
CA PHE A 271 1.22 -0.22 23.96
C PHE A 271 0.88 1.22 23.59
N ASP A 272 1.16 2.19 24.47
CA ASP A 272 0.85 3.61 24.25
C ASP A 272 1.59 4.19 23.03
N THR A 273 2.87 3.86 22.87
CA THR A 273 3.65 4.33 21.72
C THR A 273 3.13 3.75 20.42
N VAL A 274 2.82 2.45 20.42
CA VAL A 274 2.27 1.75 19.24
C VAL A 274 0.88 2.32 18.90
N LEU A 275 0.02 2.49 19.89
CA LEU A 275 -1.30 3.09 19.75
C LEU A 275 -1.23 4.49 19.15
N HIS A 276 -0.38 5.37 19.70
CA HIS A 276 -0.22 6.73 19.20
C HIS A 276 0.27 6.77 17.74
N HIS A 277 1.16 5.85 17.37
CA HIS A 277 1.60 5.72 15.99
C HIS A 277 0.44 5.36 15.06
N PHE A 278 -0.33 4.33 15.40
CA PHE A 278 -1.39 3.81 14.54
C PHE A 278 -2.65 4.67 14.49
N ARG A 279 -2.98 5.46 15.52
CA ARG A 279 -4.13 6.40 15.51
C ARG A 279 -4.11 7.42 14.37
N ARG A 280 -2.98 7.58 13.69
CA ARG A 280 -2.77 8.58 12.63
C ARG A 280 -3.17 8.11 11.23
N PHE A 281 -3.38 6.81 11.03
CA PHE A 281 -3.58 6.20 9.71
C PHE A 281 -5.03 5.84 9.34
N PRO A 282 -5.97 5.54 10.25
CA PRO A 282 -7.32 5.12 9.88
C PRO A 282 -8.09 6.16 9.05
N LEU A 283 -7.85 7.45 9.31
CA LEU A 283 -8.51 8.56 8.63
C LEU A 283 -7.45 9.52 8.07
N ILE A 284 -7.29 9.51 6.75
CA ILE A 284 -6.25 10.28 6.04
C ILE A 284 -6.86 11.06 4.88
N LYS A 285 -6.17 12.11 4.44
CA LYS A 285 -6.58 12.91 3.29
C LYS A 285 -5.82 12.53 2.03
N ASP A 286 -6.40 12.80 0.87
CA ASP A 286 -5.67 12.81 -0.40
C ASP A 286 -4.99 14.17 -0.65
N GLU A 287 -4.41 14.33 -1.85
CA GLU A 287 -3.81 15.58 -2.33
C GLU A 287 -4.82 16.73 -2.49
N ASN A 288 -6.11 16.41 -2.62
CA ASN A 288 -7.22 17.34 -2.84
C ASN A 288 -8.00 17.63 -1.54
N ASP A 289 -7.44 17.28 -0.38
CA ASP A 289 -8.04 17.42 0.95
C ASP A 289 -9.32 16.57 1.19
N ASN A 290 -9.63 15.61 0.33
CA ASN A 290 -10.74 14.66 0.53
C ASN A 290 -10.36 13.61 1.58
N TRP A 291 -11.30 13.29 2.48
CA TRP A 291 -11.10 12.30 3.52
C TRP A 291 -11.33 10.87 3.00
N PHE A 292 -10.44 9.95 3.39
CA PHE A 292 -10.52 8.53 3.11
C PHE A 292 -10.32 7.71 4.38
N PHE A 293 -11.08 6.61 4.47
CA PHE A 293 -10.83 5.56 5.44
C PHE A 293 -9.75 4.62 4.90
N PHE A 294 -8.55 4.72 5.46
CA PHE A 294 -7.48 3.79 5.12
C PHE A 294 -7.53 2.59 6.07
N ARG A 295 -8.22 1.54 5.62
CA ARG A 295 -8.42 0.28 6.36
C ARG A 295 -7.17 -0.60 6.36
N PHE A 296 -6.01 -0.05 6.72
CA PHE A 296 -4.74 -0.78 6.77
C PHE A 296 -4.77 -2.00 7.70
N TYR A 297 -5.76 -2.09 8.58
CA TYR A 297 -6.00 -3.19 9.51
C TYR A 297 -6.77 -4.36 8.90
N ASP A 298 -7.25 -4.24 7.67
CA ASP A 298 -7.69 -5.38 6.88
C ASP A 298 -6.46 -6.08 6.27
N PRO A 299 -6.27 -7.41 6.45
CA PRO A 299 -5.11 -8.14 5.95
C PRO A 299 -4.84 -7.94 4.46
N LYS A 300 -5.89 -7.94 3.62
CA LYS A 300 -5.75 -7.76 2.18
C LYS A 300 -5.30 -6.34 1.86
N VAL A 301 -5.94 -5.34 2.47
CA VAL A 301 -5.56 -3.92 2.30
C VAL A 301 -4.12 -3.67 2.75
N LEU A 302 -3.69 -4.26 3.88
CA LEU A 302 -2.30 -4.14 4.36
C LEU A 302 -1.31 -4.70 3.33
N ARG A 303 -1.53 -5.92 2.87
CA ARG A 303 -0.67 -6.57 1.87
C ARG A 303 -0.59 -5.75 0.59
N ASP A 304 -1.74 -5.37 0.05
CA ASP A 304 -1.81 -4.61 -1.20
C ASP A 304 -1.09 -3.26 -1.03
N TYR A 305 -1.28 -2.59 0.12
CA TYR A 305 -0.58 -1.33 0.42
C TYR A 305 0.94 -1.51 0.52
N LEU A 306 1.40 -2.53 1.26
CA LEU A 306 2.83 -2.83 1.40
C LEU A 306 3.47 -3.13 0.04
N GLU A 307 2.79 -3.88 -0.82
CA GLU A 307 3.23 -4.13 -2.20
C GLU A 307 3.36 -2.84 -3.01
N ILE A 308 2.37 -1.95 -2.90
CA ILE A 308 2.37 -0.64 -3.57
C ILE A 308 3.56 0.22 -3.11
N ILE A 309 3.86 0.25 -1.81
CA ILE A 309 4.89 1.13 -1.25
C ILE A 309 6.27 0.49 -1.10
N ARG A 310 6.48 -0.77 -1.52
CA ARG A 310 7.72 -1.55 -1.29
C ARG A 310 9.00 -0.89 -1.82
N HIS A 311 8.85 -0.02 -2.81
CA HIS A 311 9.91 0.73 -3.48
C HIS A 311 9.99 2.20 -3.02
N SER A 312 9.15 2.62 -2.07
CA SER A 312 9.03 4.00 -1.58
C SER A 312 9.57 4.11 -0.15
N PRO A 313 10.87 4.42 0.03
CA PRO A 313 11.48 4.48 1.35
C PRO A 313 10.82 5.52 2.26
N GLU A 314 10.36 6.66 1.73
CA GLU A 314 9.66 7.68 2.52
C GLU A 314 8.31 7.22 3.05
N LYS A 315 7.55 6.42 2.28
CA LYS A 315 6.26 5.84 2.73
C LYS A 315 6.47 4.72 3.72
N LEU A 316 7.43 3.83 3.45
CA LEU A 316 7.81 2.77 4.37
C LEU A 316 8.32 3.34 5.69
N SER A 317 9.20 4.34 5.63
CA SER A 317 9.71 5.05 6.82
C SER A 317 8.56 5.61 7.65
N LYS A 318 7.58 6.25 6.98
CA LYS A 318 6.42 6.81 7.66
C LYS A 318 5.52 5.76 8.30
N PHE A 319 5.19 4.71 7.56
CA PHE A 319 4.22 3.69 7.98
C PHE A 319 4.78 2.77 9.08
N PHE A 320 6.06 2.38 8.99
CA PHE A 320 6.73 1.59 10.04
C PHE A 320 7.26 2.44 11.20
N GLY A 321 7.35 3.76 11.05
CA GLY A 321 8.05 4.62 12.00
C GLY A 321 9.54 4.29 12.08
N TYR A 322 10.18 4.12 10.92
CA TYR A 322 11.53 3.54 10.77
C TYR A 322 12.60 4.28 11.59
N ASP A 323 12.56 5.62 11.64
CA ASP A 323 13.54 6.43 12.37
C ASP A 323 13.67 6.01 13.84
N LYS A 324 12.52 5.76 14.47
CA LYS A 324 12.40 5.31 15.86
C LYS A 324 12.27 3.80 15.98
N ARG A 325 12.18 3.06 14.87
CA ARG A 325 11.91 1.61 14.86
C ARG A 325 10.66 1.23 15.65
N ILE A 326 9.55 1.97 15.42
CA ILE A 326 8.28 1.72 16.11
C ILE A 326 7.74 0.33 15.74
N VAL A 327 7.69 0.01 14.46
CA VAL A 327 7.28 -1.30 13.96
C VAL A 327 8.51 -2.09 13.56
N HIS A 328 8.71 -3.23 14.22
CA HIS A 328 9.71 -4.21 13.83
C HIS A 328 9.23 -5.03 12.63
N ALA A 329 7.98 -5.48 12.67
CA ALA A 329 7.35 -6.22 11.59
C ALA A 329 5.82 -6.12 11.61
N PHE A 330 5.19 -6.36 10.45
CA PHE A 330 3.77 -6.64 10.34
C PHE A 330 3.54 -8.13 10.04
N GLY A 331 2.49 -8.72 10.60
CA GLY A 331 2.06 -10.08 10.30
C GLY A 331 0.59 -10.11 9.86
N SER A 332 0.22 -10.95 8.91
CA SER A 332 -1.20 -11.12 8.54
C SER A 332 -1.47 -12.45 7.85
N GLY A 333 -2.65 -13.01 8.12
CA GLY A 333 -3.14 -14.24 7.49
C GLY A 333 -4.04 -13.94 6.31
N ILE A 334 -3.76 -14.54 5.15
CA ILE A 334 -4.58 -14.41 3.94
C ILE A 334 -4.66 -15.76 3.24
N GLU A 335 -5.89 -16.19 2.94
CA GLU A 335 -6.20 -17.47 2.30
C GLU A 335 -5.54 -18.65 3.01
N ASP A 336 -4.55 -19.31 2.41
CA ASP A 336 -3.83 -20.46 2.97
C ASP A 336 -2.42 -20.09 3.47
N SER A 337 -2.13 -18.81 3.66
CA SER A 337 -0.78 -18.31 3.92
C SER A 337 -0.71 -17.27 5.02
N PHE A 338 0.38 -17.27 5.78
CA PHE A 338 0.71 -16.24 6.75
C PHE A 338 1.94 -15.47 6.26
N HIS A 339 1.83 -14.14 6.19
CA HIS A 339 2.89 -13.26 5.71
C HIS A 339 3.42 -12.42 6.86
N TYR A 340 4.74 -12.29 6.93
CA TYR A 340 5.45 -11.52 7.93
C TYR A 340 6.47 -10.57 7.26
N TYR A 341 6.21 -9.28 7.37
CA TYR A 341 6.90 -8.21 6.65
C TYR A 341 7.84 -7.45 7.57
N GLN A 342 9.13 -7.44 7.22
CA GLN A 342 10.18 -6.63 7.84
C GLN A 342 10.72 -5.61 6.83
N LEU A 343 11.37 -4.57 7.35
CA LEU A 343 12.09 -3.61 6.52
C LEU A 343 13.57 -4.00 6.40
N LYS A 344 14.11 -3.86 5.18
CA LYS A 344 15.55 -3.64 4.97
C LYS A 344 15.91 -2.22 5.39
N ALA A 345 17.21 -1.97 5.55
CA ALA A 345 17.66 -0.63 5.87
C ALA A 345 17.28 0.34 4.74
N LEU A 346 16.57 1.41 5.11
CA LEU A 346 16.25 2.51 4.22
C LEU A 346 17.47 3.44 4.06
N PRO A 347 17.59 4.16 2.93
CA PRO A 347 18.66 5.16 2.74
C PRO A 347 18.74 6.16 3.90
N GLU A 348 19.94 6.57 4.30
CA GLU A 348 20.15 7.46 5.46
C GLU A 348 19.50 8.83 5.28
N GLU A 349 19.39 9.30 4.04
CA GLU A 349 18.74 10.55 3.66
C GLU A 349 17.21 10.46 3.57
N THR A 350 16.62 9.31 3.92
CA THR A 350 15.17 9.11 3.84
C THR A 350 14.45 10.05 4.79
N VAL A 351 13.59 10.92 4.24
CA VAL A 351 12.69 11.77 5.02
C VAL A 351 11.30 11.14 5.01
N PRO A 352 10.67 10.88 6.18
CA PRO A 352 9.34 10.29 6.23
C PRO A 352 8.30 11.14 5.49
N ALA A 353 7.48 10.50 4.66
CA ALA A 353 6.40 11.17 3.94
C ALA A 353 5.34 11.79 4.87
N LYS A 354 4.56 12.73 4.33
CA LYS A 354 3.33 13.19 4.97
C LYS A 354 2.32 12.03 5.01
N ILE A 355 1.53 11.97 6.08
CA ILE A 355 0.41 11.01 6.15
C ILE A 355 -0.70 11.54 5.24
N MET A 356 -0.84 10.92 4.08
CA MET A 356 -1.86 11.17 3.08
C MET A 356 -1.88 10.00 2.10
N LEU A 357 -3.02 9.83 1.42
CA LEU A 357 -3.17 8.87 0.33
C LEU A 357 -2.96 9.60 -1.00
N ALA A 358 -1.78 9.46 -1.57
CA ALA A 358 -1.45 10.06 -2.85
C ALA A 358 -2.12 9.31 -4.00
N LYS A 359 -2.35 9.99 -5.12
CA LYS A 359 -3.03 9.45 -6.30
C LYS A 359 -2.39 8.16 -6.82
N TRP A 360 -1.06 8.08 -6.83
CA TRP A 360 -0.36 6.86 -7.28
C TRP A 360 -0.58 5.66 -6.34
N GLU A 361 -0.81 5.87 -5.03
CA GLU A 361 -1.19 4.80 -4.10
C GLU A 361 -2.60 4.33 -4.40
N MET A 362 -3.53 5.27 -4.64
CA MET A 362 -4.91 4.94 -5.05
C MET A 362 -4.94 4.17 -6.38
N ASP A 363 -4.14 4.60 -7.36
CA ASP A 363 -4.01 3.92 -8.65
C ASP A 363 -3.30 2.57 -8.50
N GLY A 364 -2.36 2.45 -7.54
CA GLY A 364 -1.78 1.18 -7.11
C GLY A 364 -2.85 0.21 -6.59
N PHE A 365 -3.76 0.68 -5.73
CA PHE A 365 -4.87 -0.15 -5.22
C PHE A 365 -5.82 -0.59 -6.35
N LYS A 366 -6.16 0.32 -7.27
CA LYS A 366 -6.96 -0.03 -8.46
C LYS A 366 -6.27 -1.09 -9.31
N THR A 367 -4.95 -0.97 -9.47
CA THR A 367 -4.13 -1.92 -10.22
C THR A 367 -4.13 -3.29 -9.54
N GLN A 368 -3.92 -3.36 -8.23
CA GLN A 368 -3.96 -4.64 -7.48
C GLN A 368 -5.35 -5.30 -7.57
N ALA A 369 -6.43 -4.52 -7.39
CA ALA A 369 -7.80 -5.02 -7.53
C ALA A 369 -8.10 -5.49 -8.98
N TRP A 370 -7.52 -4.83 -9.98
CA TRP A 370 -7.61 -5.24 -11.37
C TRP A 370 -6.91 -6.57 -11.61
N LEU A 371 -5.69 -6.76 -11.11
CA LEU A 371 -4.94 -8.01 -11.28
C LEU A 371 -5.72 -9.23 -10.74
N GLU A 372 -6.33 -9.11 -9.56
CA GLU A 372 -7.19 -10.17 -8.99
C GLU A 372 -8.44 -10.41 -9.85
N THR A 373 -9.09 -9.35 -10.31
CA THR A 373 -10.26 -9.44 -11.18
C THR A 373 -9.91 -10.08 -12.52
N ARG A 374 -8.73 -9.77 -13.07
CA ARG A 374 -8.24 -10.30 -14.33
C ARG A 374 -8.01 -11.79 -14.27
N GLU A 375 -7.37 -12.30 -13.22
CA GLU A 375 -7.17 -13.75 -13.05
C GLU A 375 -8.52 -14.48 -12.99
N TYR A 376 -9.48 -13.97 -12.22
CA TYR A 376 -10.84 -14.52 -12.18
C TYR A 376 -11.53 -14.52 -13.56
N LEU A 377 -11.50 -13.38 -14.27
CA LEU A 377 -12.11 -13.27 -15.60
C LEU A 377 -11.44 -14.18 -16.61
N MET A 378 -10.13 -14.36 -16.48
CA MET A 378 -9.38 -15.22 -17.37
C MET A 378 -9.75 -16.70 -17.18
N GLU A 379 -9.84 -17.19 -15.93
CA GLU A 379 -10.33 -18.54 -15.64
C GLU A 379 -11.75 -18.74 -16.19
N TYR A 380 -12.64 -17.78 -15.95
CA TYR A 380 -14.02 -17.82 -16.44
C TYR A 380 -14.08 -17.87 -17.97
N VAL A 381 -13.31 -17.02 -18.67
CA VAL A 381 -13.34 -16.94 -20.13
C VAL A 381 -12.76 -18.19 -20.78
N LEU A 382 -11.71 -18.79 -20.21
CA LEU A 382 -11.14 -20.05 -20.70
C LEU A 382 -12.15 -21.21 -20.58
N GLN A 383 -13.01 -21.18 -19.56
CA GLN A 383 -14.06 -22.18 -19.36
C GLN A 383 -15.28 -21.95 -20.28
N GLU A 384 -15.81 -20.73 -20.33
CA GLU A 384 -17.09 -20.44 -20.97
C GLU A 384 -16.97 -20.06 -22.45
N TYR A 385 -15.79 -19.64 -22.91
CA TYR A 385 -15.53 -19.24 -24.30
C TYR A 385 -14.35 -20.00 -24.95
N PRO A 386 -14.30 -21.35 -24.88
CA PRO A 386 -13.20 -22.15 -25.41
C PRO A 386 -13.04 -22.04 -26.94
N GLN A 387 -14.07 -21.58 -27.64
CA GLN A 387 -14.04 -21.32 -29.08
C GLN A 387 -13.22 -20.08 -29.48
N PHE A 388 -12.96 -19.18 -28.53
CA PHE A 388 -12.20 -17.94 -28.75
C PHE A 388 -10.85 -17.96 -28.04
N TYR A 389 -10.79 -18.58 -26.86
CA TYR A 389 -9.61 -18.63 -26.01
C TYR A 389 -9.29 -20.04 -25.55
N SER A 390 -8.00 -20.31 -25.41
CA SER A 390 -7.42 -21.55 -24.89
C SER A 390 -6.13 -21.23 -24.14
N GLU A 391 -5.56 -22.21 -23.45
CA GLU A 391 -4.27 -22.06 -22.77
C GLU A 391 -3.16 -21.57 -23.72
N GLU A 392 -3.20 -21.97 -25.00
CA GLU A 392 -2.20 -21.58 -26.00
C GLU A 392 -2.23 -20.06 -26.31
N ASN A 393 -3.40 -19.42 -26.22
CA ASN A 393 -3.57 -17.99 -26.49
C ASN A 393 -3.93 -17.16 -25.25
N ARG A 394 -3.69 -17.70 -24.03
CA ARG A 394 -3.91 -17.02 -22.74
C ARG A 394 -3.29 -15.61 -22.69
N HIS A 395 -2.12 -15.43 -23.30
CA HIS A 395 -1.47 -14.12 -23.39
C HIS A 395 -2.27 -13.08 -24.19
N VAL A 396 -3.03 -13.50 -25.22
CA VAL A 396 -3.93 -12.62 -25.98
C VAL A 396 -5.16 -12.26 -25.15
N LEU A 397 -5.68 -13.21 -24.36
CA LEU A 397 -6.78 -12.96 -23.43
C LEU A 397 -6.40 -11.88 -22.41
N ILE A 398 -5.24 -12.05 -21.75
CA ILE A 398 -4.71 -11.07 -20.79
C ILE A 398 -4.60 -9.69 -21.45
N LYS A 399 -3.99 -9.60 -22.63
CA LYS A 399 -3.86 -8.35 -23.38
C LYS A 399 -5.22 -7.68 -23.66
N ASN A 400 -6.21 -8.45 -24.11
CA ASN A 400 -7.53 -7.91 -24.44
C ASN A 400 -8.31 -7.49 -23.18
N LEU A 401 -8.17 -8.20 -22.07
CA LEU A 401 -8.73 -7.83 -20.78
C LEU A 401 -8.11 -6.52 -20.26
N ASP A 402 -6.77 -6.44 -20.26
CA ASP A 402 -6.03 -5.24 -19.83
C ASP A 402 -6.42 -4.03 -20.70
N GLU A 403 -6.53 -4.20 -22.01
CA GLU A 403 -6.98 -3.12 -22.90
C GLU A 403 -8.43 -2.68 -22.62
N GLY A 404 -9.32 -3.60 -22.27
CA GLY A 404 -10.68 -3.26 -21.83
C GLY A 404 -10.65 -2.43 -20.54
N PHE A 405 -9.85 -2.86 -19.56
CA PHE A 405 -9.69 -2.10 -18.33
C PHE A 405 -9.12 -0.69 -18.58
N ASP A 406 -8.04 -0.57 -19.36
CA ASP A 406 -7.36 0.69 -19.67
C ASP A 406 -8.25 1.66 -20.45
N LYS A 407 -9.19 1.15 -21.27
CA LYS A 407 -10.19 1.96 -21.99
C LYS A 407 -11.32 2.47 -21.09
N GLY A 408 -11.30 2.17 -19.80
CA GLY A 408 -12.29 2.63 -18.82
C GLY A 408 -13.58 1.81 -18.79
N TYR A 409 -13.58 0.57 -19.30
CA TYR A 409 -14.70 -0.34 -19.07
C TYR A 409 -14.69 -0.73 -17.58
N THR A 410 -15.61 -0.19 -16.79
CA THR A 410 -15.58 -0.29 -15.31
C THR A 410 -16.22 -1.55 -14.74
N TYR A 411 -17.04 -2.27 -15.52
CA TYR A 411 -17.76 -3.46 -15.07
C TYR A 411 -17.07 -4.73 -15.53
N LYS A 412 -16.97 -5.74 -14.63
CA LYS A 412 -16.41 -7.08 -14.96
C LYS A 412 -16.99 -7.66 -16.25
N LEU A 413 -18.33 -7.60 -16.39
CA LEU A 413 -19.03 -8.06 -17.58
C LEU A 413 -18.64 -7.27 -18.84
N ALA A 414 -18.51 -5.94 -18.73
CA ALA A 414 -18.11 -5.10 -19.87
C ALA A 414 -16.69 -5.44 -20.33
N ILE A 415 -15.74 -5.62 -19.41
CA ILE A 415 -14.36 -5.96 -19.76
C ILE A 415 -14.28 -7.36 -20.40
N LEU A 416 -15.01 -8.33 -19.85
CA LEU A 416 -15.14 -9.66 -20.44
C LEU A 416 -15.72 -9.59 -21.86
N GLN A 417 -16.85 -8.90 -22.02
CA GLN A 417 -17.52 -8.79 -23.31
C GLN A 417 -16.64 -8.05 -24.33
N TYR A 418 -15.90 -7.03 -23.91
CA TYR A 418 -14.91 -6.37 -24.75
C TYR A 418 -13.87 -7.37 -25.26
N ALA A 419 -13.27 -8.17 -24.36
CA ALA A 419 -12.21 -9.11 -24.73
C ALA A 419 -12.70 -10.20 -25.68
N VAL A 420 -13.86 -10.80 -25.39
CA VAL A 420 -14.49 -11.83 -26.23
C VAL A 420 -14.90 -11.27 -27.59
N ALA A 421 -15.53 -10.10 -27.62
CA ALA A 421 -15.93 -9.44 -28.86
C ALA A 421 -14.72 -9.14 -29.76
N LYS A 422 -13.66 -8.60 -29.16
CA LYS A 422 -12.42 -8.31 -29.89
C LYS A 422 -11.81 -9.57 -30.50
N GLN A 423 -11.76 -10.67 -29.74
CA GLN A 423 -11.23 -11.93 -30.24
C GLN A 423 -12.11 -12.55 -31.32
N SER A 424 -13.43 -12.45 -31.19
CA SER A 424 -14.37 -12.86 -32.23
C SER A 424 -14.17 -12.06 -33.52
N ALA A 425 -14.02 -10.73 -33.43
CA ALA A 425 -13.78 -9.88 -34.58
C ALA A 425 -12.47 -10.27 -35.30
N VAL A 426 -11.39 -10.52 -34.56
CA VAL A 426 -10.12 -11.02 -35.14
C VAL A 426 -10.33 -12.33 -35.89
N LYS A 427 -11.03 -13.31 -35.28
CA LYS A 427 -11.29 -14.62 -35.90
C LYS A 427 -12.14 -14.52 -37.17
N ASN A 428 -13.06 -13.55 -37.22
CA ASN A 428 -13.95 -13.32 -38.35
C ASN A 428 -13.41 -12.26 -39.34
N SER A 429 -12.17 -11.80 -39.18
CA SER A 429 -11.55 -10.76 -40.03
C SER A 429 -12.37 -9.46 -40.10
N ILE A 430 -13.00 -9.08 -38.98
CA ILE A 430 -13.75 -7.83 -38.81
C ILE A 430 -12.82 -6.77 -38.20
N ASP A 431 -12.86 -5.55 -38.72
CA ASP A 431 -12.15 -4.40 -38.13
C ASP A 431 -12.85 -3.97 -36.84
N PHE A 432 -12.33 -4.46 -35.72
CA PHE A 432 -12.88 -4.17 -34.40
C PHE A 432 -12.75 -2.69 -34.00
N THR A 433 -11.72 -1.99 -34.49
CA THR A 433 -11.54 -0.55 -34.18
C THR A 433 -12.64 0.27 -34.83
N ALA A 434 -12.95 0.00 -36.11
CA ALA A 434 -14.03 0.65 -36.82
C ALA A 434 -15.41 0.34 -36.18
N LEU A 435 -15.62 -0.91 -35.76
CA LEU A 435 -16.83 -1.31 -35.04
C LEU A 435 -16.96 -0.56 -33.70
N GLU A 436 -15.88 -0.47 -32.93
CA GLU A 436 -15.86 0.24 -31.66
C GLU A 436 -16.17 1.73 -31.83
N GLU A 437 -15.58 2.40 -32.82
CA GLU A 437 -15.87 3.80 -33.13
C GLU A 437 -17.33 4.03 -33.54
N GLN A 438 -17.92 3.10 -34.30
CA GLN A 438 -19.33 3.18 -34.69
C GLN A 438 -20.23 3.09 -33.47
N VAL A 439 -20.03 2.09 -32.60
CA VAL A 439 -20.88 1.88 -31.42
C VAL A 439 -20.73 3.04 -30.43
N LYS A 440 -19.51 3.56 -30.24
CA LYS A 440 -19.24 4.71 -29.35
C LYS A 440 -19.89 6.02 -29.80
N LYS A 441 -20.28 6.15 -31.08
CA LYS A 441 -21.10 7.29 -31.55
C LYS A 441 -22.55 7.21 -31.08
N GLU A 442 -23.03 6.01 -30.77
CA GLU A 442 -24.44 5.78 -30.39
C GLU A 442 -24.64 5.78 -28.88
N THR A 443 -23.65 5.34 -28.11
CA THR A 443 -23.71 5.31 -26.64
C THR A 443 -22.32 5.45 -26.02
N ALA A 444 -22.26 6.09 -24.86
CA ALA A 444 -21.03 6.23 -24.06
C ALA A 444 -21.00 5.27 -22.86
N ALA A 445 -22.08 4.51 -22.59
CA ALA A 445 -22.15 3.65 -21.41
C ALA A 445 -21.38 2.32 -21.65
N PRO A 446 -20.37 1.98 -20.82
CA PRO A 446 -19.51 0.81 -21.06
C PRO A 446 -20.24 -0.52 -21.28
N LEU A 447 -21.31 -0.79 -20.51
CA LEU A 447 -22.11 -2.01 -20.64
C LEU A 447 -22.97 -2.01 -21.91
N GLU A 448 -23.52 -0.87 -22.31
CA GLU A 448 -24.32 -0.78 -23.54
C GLU A 448 -23.44 -0.95 -24.78
N ILE A 449 -22.23 -0.36 -24.76
CA ILE A 449 -21.24 -0.51 -25.83
C ILE A 449 -20.91 -2.01 -26.03
N THR A 450 -20.61 -2.71 -24.95
CA THR A 450 -20.15 -4.10 -24.99
C THR A 450 -21.27 -5.10 -25.27
N ALA A 451 -22.49 -4.83 -24.79
CA ALA A 451 -23.69 -5.57 -25.20
C ALA A 451 -23.98 -5.42 -26.70
N LYS A 452 -23.80 -4.22 -27.27
CA LYS A 452 -23.92 -4.00 -28.72
C LYS A 452 -22.87 -4.78 -29.50
N PHE A 453 -21.62 -4.88 -29.01
CA PHE A 453 -20.62 -5.74 -29.64
C PHE A 453 -21.07 -7.21 -29.70
N PHE A 454 -21.63 -7.72 -28.60
CA PHE A 454 -22.13 -9.10 -28.53
C PHE A 454 -23.26 -9.35 -29.53
N SER A 455 -24.22 -8.42 -29.62
CA SER A 455 -25.32 -8.51 -30.58
C SER A 455 -24.83 -8.45 -32.03
N LEU A 456 -23.95 -7.50 -32.36
CA LEU A 456 -23.42 -7.32 -33.73
C LEU A 456 -22.52 -8.47 -34.19
N LEU A 457 -21.87 -9.16 -33.25
CA LEU A 457 -20.98 -10.28 -33.52
C LEU A 457 -21.63 -11.66 -33.28
N ASN A 458 -22.93 -11.70 -32.95
CA ASN A 458 -23.69 -12.92 -32.63
C ASN A 458 -23.03 -13.78 -31.53
N LEU A 459 -22.75 -13.15 -30.38
CA LEU A 459 -22.04 -13.75 -29.23
C LEU A 459 -22.92 -13.94 -27.99
N GLU A 460 -24.23 -13.74 -28.12
CA GLU A 460 -25.22 -13.89 -27.03
C GLU A 460 -25.38 -15.33 -26.53
#